data_AF-A0A6J6N6F8-F1
#
_entry.id   AF-A0A6J6N6F8-F1
#
_cell.length_a   1.000
_cell.length_b   1.000
_cell.length_c   1.000
_cell.angle_alpha   90.00
_cell.angle_beta   90.00
_cell.angle_gamma   90.00
#
_symmetry.space_group_name_H-M   'P 1'
#
loop_
_entity.id
_entity.type
_entity.pdbx_description
1 polymer ?
#
loop_
_entity_poly.entity_id
_entity_poly.type
_entity_poly.pdbx_seq_one_letter_code
_entity_poly.pdbx_strand_id
1 'polypeptide(L)'
;MQRSDTILNEISQAVGVRPDEAAAGVSRRLDELKAANDEIKVLRAKLAVGRAVELAATAVDGLVVARVDGLTAGDVRDLAVAIRQQPGVIAVIVGAVTDTGGVSLVAATTPALKGNASELIKEAAQAVGGGGGGKGDIATAGGKNAAALDEALQLARDKTRAVIGSIA
;
A
#
# COMPACT_ATOMS: atom_id res chain seq x y z
N MET A 1 9.80 16.98 44.29
CA MET A 1 8.54 17.71 44.06
C MET A 1 8.69 18.70 42.92
N GLN A 2 9.54 19.72 43.04
CA GLN A 2 9.69 20.77 41.99
C GLN A 2 9.80 20.27 40.55
N ARG A 3 10.63 19.26 40.27
CA ARG A 3 10.77 18.68 38.91
C ARG A 3 9.51 17.97 38.41
N SER A 4 8.80 17.27 39.29
CA SER A 4 7.55 16.58 38.95
C SER A 4 6.43 17.58 38.64
N ASP A 5 6.37 18.67 39.41
CA ASP A 5 5.37 19.73 39.22
C ASP A 5 5.63 20.50 37.91
N THR A 6 6.90 20.72 37.55
CA THR A 6 7.27 21.31 36.25
C THR A 6 6.81 20.42 35.09
N ILE A 7 7.13 19.12 35.13
CA ILE A 7 6.72 18.17 34.08
C ILE A 7 5.19 18.09 33.97
N LEU A 8 4.47 18.08 35.09
CA LEU A 8 3.01 18.01 35.09
C LEU A 8 2.38 19.26 34.45
N ASN A 9 2.94 20.43 34.74
CA ASN A 9 2.52 21.69 34.13
C ASN A 9 2.81 21.73 32.62
N GLU A 10 3.96 21.20 32.18
CA GLU A 10 4.29 21.10 30.74
C GLU A 10 3.29 20.20 30.01
N ILE A 11 2.99 19.01 30.57
CA ILE A 11 2.01 18.08 30.00
C ILE A 11 0.64 18.73 29.94
N SER A 12 0.19 19.36 31.03
CA SER A 12 -1.14 19.96 31.10
C SER A 12 -1.29 21.11 30.11
N GLN A 13 -0.25 21.94 29.93
CA GLN A 13 -0.22 22.96 28.87
C GLN A 13 -0.29 22.34 27.48
N ALA A 14 0.47 21.26 27.22
CA ALA A 14 0.49 20.60 25.92
C ALA A 14 -0.88 20.01 25.52
N VAL A 15 -1.63 19.48 26.48
CA VAL A 15 -2.99 18.96 26.21
C VAL A 15 -4.09 20.00 26.37
N GLY A 16 -3.76 21.21 26.87
CA GLY A 16 -4.67 22.33 27.06
C GLY A 16 -5.62 22.19 28.24
N VAL A 17 -5.18 21.58 29.35
CA VAL A 17 -5.98 21.34 30.56
C VAL A 17 -5.23 21.80 31.82
N ARG A 18 -5.89 21.77 32.98
CA ARG A 18 -5.25 22.06 34.26
C ARG A 18 -4.32 20.91 34.72
N PRO A 19 -3.32 21.17 35.58
CA PRO A 19 -2.38 20.13 36.03
C PRO A 19 -3.05 18.91 36.68
N ASP A 20 -4.14 19.13 37.42
CA ASP A 20 -4.94 18.08 38.05
C ASP A 20 -5.75 17.23 37.06
N GLU A 21 -5.95 17.72 35.84
CA GLU A 21 -6.65 17.02 34.76
C GLU A 21 -5.71 16.45 33.69
N ALA A 22 -4.40 16.61 33.86
CA ALA A 22 -3.40 16.30 32.84
C ALA A 22 -3.53 14.86 32.31
N ALA A 23 -3.68 13.87 33.20
CA ALA A 23 -3.84 12.47 32.82
C ALA A 23 -5.10 12.22 31.97
N ALA A 24 -6.23 12.83 32.35
CA ALA A 24 -7.48 12.71 31.60
C ALA A 24 -7.40 13.43 30.25
N GLY A 25 -6.73 14.59 30.20
CA GLY A 25 -6.45 15.31 28.96
C GLY A 25 -5.60 14.51 27.98
N VAL A 26 -4.53 13.86 28.47
CA VAL A 26 -3.71 12.94 27.66
C VAL A 26 -4.54 11.79 27.11
N SER A 27 -5.34 11.11 27.94
CA SER A 27 -6.21 10.01 27.49
C SER A 27 -7.16 10.47 26.37
N ARG A 28 -7.82 11.61 26.56
CA ARG A 28 -8.73 12.18 25.55
C ARG A 28 -8.01 12.45 24.23
N ARG A 29 -6.80 13.04 24.27
CA ARG A 29 -6.01 13.30 23.06
C ARG A 29 -5.59 12.01 22.36
N LEU A 30 -5.26 10.95 23.10
CA LEU A 30 -4.95 9.65 22.52
C LEU A 30 -6.17 9.00 21.87
N ASP A 31 -7.34 9.12 22.48
CA ASP A 31 -8.60 8.63 21.93
C ASP A 31 -9.01 9.40 20.66
N GLU A 32 -8.89 10.74 20.67
CA GLU A 32 -9.09 11.60 19.49
C GLU A 32 -8.13 11.23 18.35
N LEU A 33 -6.85 11.02 18.67
CA LEU A 33 -5.83 10.63 17.69
C LEU A 33 -6.14 9.26 17.09
N LYS A 34 -6.60 8.30 17.90
CA LYS A 34 -7.02 6.99 17.41
C LYS A 34 -8.23 7.10 16.49
N ALA A 35 -9.25 7.85 16.88
CA ALA A 35 -10.45 8.08 16.07
C ALA A 35 -10.11 8.74 14.72
N ALA A 36 -9.25 9.77 14.73
CA ALA A 36 -8.80 10.43 13.51
C ALA A 36 -8.01 9.49 12.59
N ASN A 37 -7.14 8.63 13.15
CA ASN A 37 -6.41 7.63 12.37
C ASN A 37 -7.34 6.58 11.74
N ASP A 38 -8.37 6.14 12.47
CA ASP A 38 -9.38 5.21 11.95
C ASP A 38 -10.20 5.86 10.82
N GLU A 39 -10.57 7.13 10.95
CA GLU A 39 -11.24 7.89 9.89
C GLU A 39 -10.37 8.06 8.65
N ILE A 40 -9.09 8.40 8.81
CA ILE A 40 -8.11 8.48 7.72
C ILE A 40 -8.04 7.13 6.97
N LYS A 41 -8.02 6.01 7.69
CA LYS A 41 -8.00 4.68 7.07
C LYS A 41 -9.26 4.42 6.23
N VAL A 42 -10.43 4.79 6.74
CA VAL A 42 -11.71 4.66 6.00
C VAL A 42 -11.70 5.53 4.73
N LEU A 43 -11.22 6.78 4.83
CA LEU A 43 -11.14 7.68 3.69
C LEU A 43 -10.16 7.18 2.62
N ARG A 44 -8.98 6.67 3.03
CA ARG A 44 -8.01 6.05 2.11
C ARG A 44 -8.60 4.84 1.39
N ALA A 45 -9.34 3.98 2.09
CA ALA A 45 -10.02 2.84 1.47
C ALA A 45 -11.05 3.30 0.41
N LYS A 46 -11.85 4.34 0.70
CA LYS A 46 -12.79 4.91 -0.28
C LYS A 46 -12.07 5.49 -1.51
N LEU A 47 -10.97 6.21 -1.31
CA LEU A 47 -10.14 6.75 -2.40
C LEU A 47 -9.54 5.63 -3.26
N ALA A 48 -9.09 4.54 -2.63
CA ALA A 48 -8.56 3.37 -3.34
C ALA A 48 -9.61 2.73 -4.26
N VAL A 49 -10.88 2.63 -3.83
CA VAL A 49 -11.97 2.11 -4.68
C VAL A 49 -12.20 2.99 -5.90
N GLY A 50 -12.24 4.31 -5.74
CA GLY A 50 -12.40 5.24 -6.87
C GLY A 50 -11.27 5.10 -7.90
N ARG A 51 -10.01 5.14 -7.41
CA ARG A 51 -8.82 4.92 -8.26
C ARG A 51 -8.81 3.54 -8.91
N ALA A 52 -9.31 2.52 -8.23
CA ALA A 52 -9.34 1.16 -8.77
C ALA A 52 -10.22 1.06 -10.01
N VAL A 53 -11.37 1.75 -10.04
CA VAL A 53 -12.24 1.79 -11.22
C VAL A 53 -11.53 2.44 -12.41
N GLU A 54 -10.87 3.58 -12.18
CA GLU A 54 -10.13 4.30 -13.22
C GLU A 54 -8.96 3.45 -13.78
N LEU A 55 -8.19 2.82 -12.90
CA LEU A 55 -7.06 1.99 -13.30
C LEU A 55 -7.50 0.69 -13.97
N ALA A 56 -8.62 0.10 -13.56
CA ALA A 56 -9.17 -1.08 -14.22
C ALA A 56 -9.61 -0.80 -15.67
N ALA A 57 -10.05 0.43 -15.96
CA ALA A 57 -10.37 0.84 -17.33
C ALA A 57 -9.14 0.86 -18.27
N THR A 58 -7.92 0.84 -17.71
CA THR A 58 -6.67 0.75 -18.48
C THR A 58 -6.24 -0.69 -18.80
N ALA A 59 -7.04 -1.67 -18.41
CA ALA A 59 -6.70 -3.08 -18.60
C ALA A 59 -6.52 -3.43 -20.08
N VAL A 60 -5.47 -4.19 -20.38
CA VAL A 60 -5.21 -4.77 -21.69
C VAL A 60 -5.17 -6.28 -21.53
N ASP A 61 -6.05 -7.00 -22.21
CA ASP A 61 -6.24 -8.46 -22.06
C ASP A 61 -6.47 -8.88 -20.59
N GLY A 62 -7.19 -8.02 -19.84
CA GLY A 62 -7.46 -8.20 -18.42
C GLY A 62 -6.27 -7.96 -17.48
N LEU A 63 -5.11 -7.55 -17.98
CA LEU A 63 -3.95 -7.16 -17.18
C LEU A 63 -3.94 -5.65 -16.94
N VAL A 64 -3.82 -5.24 -15.68
CA VAL A 64 -3.54 -3.86 -15.28
C VAL A 64 -2.10 -3.75 -14.77
N VAL A 65 -1.34 -2.77 -15.27
CA VAL A 65 -0.01 -2.43 -14.76
C VAL A 65 0.05 -0.93 -14.50
N ALA A 66 0.22 -0.53 -13.24
CA ALA A 66 0.14 0.86 -12.83
C ALA A 66 1.29 1.29 -11.91
N ARG A 67 1.72 2.55 -12.04
CA ARG A 67 2.59 3.23 -11.08
C ARG A 67 1.79 4.25 -10.28
N VAL A 68 1.86 4.18 -8.94
CA VAL A 68 1.07 5.02 -8.04
C VAL A 68 1.92 5.49 -6.85
N ASP A 69 2.75 6.50 -7.08
CA ASP A 69 3.69 7.02 -6.09
C ASP A 69 3.02 7.76 -4.92
N GLY A 70 3.75 7.91 -3.81
CA GLY A 70 3.33 8.65 -2.62
C GLY A 70 2.36 7.90 -1.70
N LEU A 71 2.14 6.61 -1.96
CA LEU A 71 1.32 5.73 -1.11
C LEU A 71 2.20 4.93 -0.13
N THR A 72 1.61 4.52 0.99
CA THR A 72 2.25 3.53 1.87
C THR A 72 2.22 2.16 1.18
N ALA A 73 3.14 1.25 1.54
CA ALA A 73 3.13 -0.11 0.99
C ALA A 73 1.80 -0.87 1.23
N GLY A 74 1.11 -0.57 2.35
CA GLY A 74 -0.21 -1.11 2.64
C GLY A 74 -1.28 -0.56 1.67
N ASP A 75 -1.29 0.75 1.45
CA ASP A 75 -2.24 1.40 0.53
C ASP A 75 -2.04 0.92 -0.92
N VAL A 76 -0.80 0.66 -1.35
CA VAL A 76 -0.50 0.08 -2.67
C VAL A 76 -1.09 -1.32 -2.79
N ARG A 77 -0.95 -2.14 -1.73
CA ARG A 77 -1.54 -3.48 -1.68
C ARG A 77 -3.05 -3.45 -1.76
N ASP A 78 -3.68 -2.60 -0.97
CA ASP A 78 -5.14 -2.50 -0.92
C ASP A 78 -5.69 -1.98 -2.26
N LEU A 79 -4.99 -1.05 -2.92
CA LEU A 79 -5.33 -0.60 -4.27
C LEU A 79 -5.23 -1.74 -5.30
N ALA A 80 -4.15 -2.53 -5.29
CA ALA A 80 -4.00 -3.66 -6.20
C ALA A 80 -5.14 -4.69 -6.04
N VAL A 81 -5.53 -4.97 -4.79
CA VAL A 81 -6.66 -5.85 -4.47
C VAL A 81 -7.98 -5.26 -4.97
N ALA A 82 -8.20 -3.96 -4.79
CA ALA A 82 -9.41 -3.28 -5.26
C ALA A 82 -9.52 -3.25 -6.80
N ILE A 83 -8.40 -3.05 -7.51
CA ILE A 83 -8.34 -3.15 -8.99
C ILE A 83 -8.70 -4.56 -9.44
N ARG A 84 -8.13 -5.58 -8.79
CA ARG A 84 -8.40 -6.99 -9.12
C ARG A 84 -9.88 -7.35 -9.00
N GLN A 85 -10.61 -6.69 -8.09
CA GLN A 85 -12.05 -6.93 -7.92
C GLN A 85 -12.90 -6.31 -9.03
N GLN A 86 -12.33 -5.48 -9.91
CA GLN A 86 -13.07 -4.86 -11.00
C GLN A 86 -13.38 -5.87 -12.13
N PRO A 87 -14.54 -5.76 -12.79
CA PRO A 87 -14.91 -6.64 -13.89
C PRO A 87 -13.87 -6.62 -15.03
N GLY A 88 -13.58 -7.79 -15.59
CA GLY A 88 -12.65 -7.94 -16.71
C GLY A 88 -11.17 -7.95 -16.33
N VAL A 89 -10.82 -7.68 -15.06
CA VAL A 89 -9.44 -7.77 -14.58
C VAL A 89 -9.12 -9.21 -14.17
N ILE A 90 -8.04 -9.77 -14.71
CA ILE A 90 -7.53 -11.11 -14.38
C ILE A 90 -6.23 -11.07 -13.58
N ALA A 91 -5.42 -10.03 -13.78
CA ALA A 91 -4.15 -9.82 -13.09
C ALA A 91 -3.84 -8.32 -12.94
N VAL A 92 -3.19 -7.97 -11.85
CA VAL A 92 -2.82 -6.58 -11.51
C VAL A 92 -1.39 -6.57 -11.02
N ILE A 93 -0.59 -5.64 -11.56
CA ILE A 93 0.71 -5.25 -11.04
C ILE A 93 0.66 -3.76 -10.68
N VAL A 94 0.90 -3.41 -9.42
CA VAL A 94 1.03 -2.02 -8.99
C VAL A 94 2.42 -1.81 -8.41
N GLY A 95 3.07 -0.73 -8.82
CA GLY A 95 4.33 -0.26 -8.27
C GLY A 95 4.22 1.16 -7.73
N ALA A 96 5.01 1.49 -6.72
CA ALA A 96 5.03 2.83 -6.16
C ALA A 96 6.39 3.15 -5.55
N VAL A 97 6.84 4.39 -5.72
CA VAL A 97 7.75 5.01 -4.75
C VAL A 97 6.94 5.37 -3.51
N THR A 98 7.26 4.75 -2.38
CA THR A 98 6.55 4.97 -1.13
C THR A 98 6.82 6.36 -0.58
N ASP A 99 5.96 6.81 0.32
CA ASP A 99 6.14 8.05 1.10
C ASP A 99 7.49 8.10 1.86
N THR A 100 8.06 6.94 2.18
CA THR A 100 9.39 6.79 2.80
C THR A 100 10.56 6.75 1.80
N GLY A 101 10.30 6.87 0.49
CA GLY A 101 11.31 6.87 -0.57
C GLY A 101 11.76 5.47 -1.03
N GLY A 102 11.23 4.41 -0.44
CA GLY A 102 11.43 3.04 -0.91
C GLY A 102 10.54 2.69 -2.09
N VAL A 103 10.65 1.45 -2.58
CA VAL A 103 9.76 0.91 -3.60
C VAL A 103 8.82 -0.12 -2.98
N SER A 104 7.55 -0.08 -3.37
CA SER A 104 6.58 -1.15 -3.14
C SER A 104 6.09 -1.69 -4.49
N LEU A 105 6.02 -3.02 -4.61
CA LEU A 105 5.49 -3.75 -5.75
C LEU A 105 4.45 -4.73 -5.26
N VAL A 106 3.31 -4.81 -5.94
CA VAL A 106 2.22 -5.73 -5.59
C VAL A 106 1.71 -6.42 -6.84
N ALA A 107 1.61 -7.74 -6.79
CA ALA A 107 0.88 -8.55 -7.74
C ALA A 107 -0.41 -9.06 -7.10
N ALA A 108 -1.53 -8.98 -7.81
CA ALA A 108 -2.78 -9.59 -7.41
C ALA A 108 -3.43 -10.27 -8.62
N THR A 109 -3.75 -11.56 -8.51
CA THR A 109 -4.32 -12.36 -9.58
C THR A 109 -5.68 -12.91 -9.18
N THR A 110 -6.54 -13.15 -10.16
CA THR A 110 -7.80 -13.86 -9.98
C THR A 110 -7.60 -15.37 -10.18
N PRO A 111 -8.58 -16.22 -9.80
CA PRO A 111 -8.52 -17.66 -10.07
C PRO A 111 -8.41 -18.03 -11.56
N ALA A 112 -8.69 -17.10 -12.49
CA ALA A 112 -8.49 -17.32 -13.92
C ALA A 112 -7.01 -17.53 -14.29
N LEU A 113 -6.09 -16.90 -13.54
CA LEU A 113 -4.66 -17.09 -13.72
C LEU A 113 -4.15 -18.13 -12.70
N LYS A 114 -3.96 -19.37 -13.13
CA LYS A 114 -3.37 -20.42 -12.29
C LYS A 114 -1.88 -20.13 -12.08
N GLY A 115 -1.46 -20.03 -10.83
CA GLY A 115 -0.06 -19.79 -10.48
C GLY A 115 0.09 -19.00 -9.19
N ASN A 116 1.33 -18.68 -8.84
CA ASN A 116 1.63 -17.87 -7.65
C ASN A 116 1.93 -16.43 -8.07
N ALA A 117 1.19 -15.47 -7.54
CA ALA A 117 1.38 -14.04 -7.82
C ALA A 117 2.83 -13.57 -7.56
N SER A 118 3.55 -14.23 -6.64
CA SER A 118 4.96 -13.91 -6.35
C SER A 118 5.90 -14.19 -7.52
N GLU A 119 5.56 -15.14 -8.40
CA GLU A 119 6.36 -15.43 -9.59
C GLU A 119 6.27 -14.33 -10.64
N LEU A 120 5.16 -13.58 -10.67
CA LEU A 120 4.94 -12.49 -11.62
C LEU A 120 5.82 -11.27 -11.33
N ILE A 121 6.17 -11.04 -10.07
CA ILE A 121 6.95 -9.87 -9.63
C ILE A 121 8.35 -10.23 -9.12
N LYS A 122 8.79 -11.48 -9.28
CA LYS A 122 10.08 -11.93 -8.76
C LYS A 122 11.26 -11.17 -9.38
N GLU A 123 11.28 -11.09 -10.71
CA GLU A 123 12.33 -10.38 -11.47
C GLU A 123 12.26 -8.87 -11.22
N ALA A 124 11.05 -8.32 -11.17
CA ALA A 124 10.81 -6.92 -10.80
C ALA A 124 11.34 -6.57 -9.41
N ALA A 125 11.13 -7.44 -8.42
CA ALA A 125 11.63 -7.26 -7.05
C ALA A 125 13.17 -7.22 -7.00
N GLN A 126 13.83 -8.05 -7.81
CA GLN A 126 15.29 -8.06 -7.93
C GLN A 126 15.82 -6.77 -8.57
N ALA A 127 15.16 -6.27 -9.62
CA ALA A 127 15.55 -5.03 -10.30
C ALA A 127 15.54 -3.81 -9.35
N VAL A 128 14.53 -3.73 -8.47
CA VAL A 128 14.44 -2.65 -7.46
C VAL A 128 15.35 -2.86 -6.25
N GLY A 129 16.21 -3.88 -6.29
CA GLY A 129 17.19 -4.18 -5.24
C GLY A 129 16.56 -4.68 -3.95
N GLY A 130 15.50 -5.48 -4.04
CA GLY A 130 14.88 -6.06 -2.87
C GLY A 130 14.30 -7.44 -3.09
N GLY A 131 13.24 -7.74 -2.35
CA GLY A 131 12.72 -9.10 -2.21
C GLY A 131 11.21 -9.11 -2.06
N GLY A 132 10.61 -10.24 -2.42
CA GLY A 132 9.18 -10.48 -2.37
C GLY A 132 8.78 -11.50 -1.32
N GLY A 133 7.52 -11.41 -0.91
CA GLY A 133 6.82 -12.38 -0.08
C GLY A 133 5.34 -12.48 -0.49
N GLY A 134 4.66 -13.51 0.00
CA GLY A 134 3.28 -13.81 -0.38
C GLY A 134 3.15 -15.15 -1.08
N LYS A 135 1.97 -15.75 -0.98
CA LYS A 135 1.62 -17.04 -1.58
C LYS A 135 0.22 -16.94 -2.16
N GLY A 136 -0.03 -17.69 -3.22
CA GLY A 136 -1.33 -17.75 -3.85
C GLY A 136 -1.59 -16.57 -4.76
N ASP A 137 -2.69 -15.87 -4.52
CA ASP A 137 -3.30 -14.88 -5.40
C ASP A 137 -2.83 -13.43 -5.16
N ILE A 138 -2.06 -13.18 -4.10
CA ILE A 138 -1.49 -11.86 -3.79
C ILE A 138 -0.03 -12.03 -3.37
N ALA A 139 0.84 -11.20 -3.94
CA ALA A 139 2.23 -11.09 -3.53
C ALA A 139 2.66 -9.63 -3.44
N THR A 140 3.58 -9.37 -2.52
CA THR A 140 4.14 -8.04 -2.27
C THR A 140 5.65 -8.12 -2.25
N ALA A 141 6.31 -7.15 -2.85
CA ALA A 141 7.75 -6.96 -2.79
C ALA A 141 8.08 -5.51 -2.47
N GLY A 142 9.30 -5.31 -1.97
CA GLY A 142 9.83 -3.98 -1.74
C GLY A 142 11.29 -3.90 -2.15
N GLY A 143 11.77 -2.68 -2.38
CA GLY A 143 13.14 -2.41 -2.81
C GLY A 143 13.61 -1.02 -2.41
N LYS A 144 14.90 -0.75 -2.59
CA LYS A 144 15.51 0.56 -2.29
C LYS A 144 15.78 1.39 -3.55
N ASN A 145 15.75 0.77 -4.73
CA ASN A 145 16.10 1.42 -5.98
C ASN A 145 14.85 1.95 -6.71
N ALA A 146 14.42 3.16 -6.35
CA ALA A 146 13.29 3.83 -7.01
C ALA A 146 13.53 4.12 -8.49
N ALA A 147 14.78 4.31 -8.91
CA ALA A 147 15.11 4.58 -10.31
C ALA A 147 14.84 3.37 -11.23
N ALA A 148 14.87 2.15 -10.68
CA ALA A 148 14.57 0.92 -11.43
C ALA A 148 13.08 0.56 -11.46
N LEU A 149 12.19 1.37 -10.87
CA LEU A 149 10.77 1.03 -10.76
C LEU A 149 10.09 0.85 -12.12
N ASP A 150 10.38 1.73 -13.09
CA ASP A 150 9.75 1.65 -14.41
C ASP A 150 10.21 0.40 -15.18
N GLU A 151 11.49 0.05 -15.08
CA GLU A 151 12.04 -1.20 -15.62
C GLU A 151 11.39 -2.42 -14.93
N ALA A 152 11.26 -2.39 -13.60
CA ALA A 152 10.65 -3.46 -12.84
C ALA A 152 9.17 -3.68 -13.21
N LEU A 153 8.40 -2.62 -13.42
CA LEU A 153 7.03 -2.71 -13.89
C LEU A 153 6.94 -3.30 -15.30
N GLN A 154 7.90 -2.98 -16.17
CA GLN A 154 7.96 -3.54 -17.51
C GLN A 154 8.30 -5.04 -17.48
N LEU A 155 9.27 -5.46 -16.66
CA LEU A 155 9.60 -6.89 -16.46
C LEU A 155 8.37 -7.68 -15.96
N ALA A 156 7.68 -7.16 -14.94
CA ALA A 156 6.48 -7.81 -14.41
C ALA A 156 5.34 -7.87 -15.44
N ARG A 157 5.18 -6.81 -16.25
CA ARG A 157 4.21 -6.79 -17.35
C ARG A 157 4.49 -7.89 -18.37
N ASP A 158 5.71 -7.98 -18.85
CA ASP A 158 6.10 -8.93 -19.90
C ASP A 158 5.98 -10.37 -19.39
N LYS A 159 6.43 -10.62 -18.15
CA LYS A 159 6.23 -11.89 -17.47
C LYS A 159 4.76 -12.27 -17.39
N THR A 160 3.91 -11.35 -16.94
CA THR A 160 2.48 -11.64 -16.75
C THR A 160 1.75 -11.86 -18.08
N ARG A 161 2.08 -11.09 -19.12
CA ARG A 161 1.56 -11.31 -20.48
C ARG A 161 1.93 -12.68 -21.03
N ALA A 162 3.16 -13.14 -20.83
CA ALA A 162 3.58 -14.47 -21.25
C ALA A 162 2.76 -15.58 -20.56
N VAL A 163 2.44 -15.41 -19.27
CA VAL A 163 1.58 -16.36 -18.55
C VAL A 163 0.15 -16.32 -19.08
N ILE A 164 -0.44 -15.13 -19.30
CA ILE A 164 -1.79 -14.99 -19.85
C ILE A 164 -1.88 -15.63 -21.25
N GLY A 165 -0.92 -15.34 -22.13
CA GLY A 165 -0.88 -15.89 -23.49
C GLY A 165 -0.68 -17.40 -23.56
N SER A 166 -0.19 -18.03 -22.48
CA SER A 166 -0.09 -19.50 -22.40
C SER A 166 -1.41 -20.19 -22.02
N ILE A 167 -2.43 -19.42 -21.62
CA ILE A 167 -3.74 -19.92 -21.18
C ILE A 167 -4.83 -19.65 -22.23
N ALA A 168 -4.64 -18.67 -23.11
CA ALA A 168 -5.52 -18.34 -24.24
C ALA A 168 -5.33 -19.32 -25.41
#